data_AF-A0A7Y1A2A1-F1
#
_entry.id   AF-A0A7Y1A2A1-F1
#
_cell.length_a   1.000
_cell.length_b   1.000
_cell.length_c   1.000
_cell.angle_alpha   90.00
_cell.angle_beta   90.00
_cell.angle_gamma   90.00
#
_symmetry.space_group_name_H-M   'P 1'
#
loop_
_entity.id
_entity.type
_entity.pdbx_description
1 polymer ?
#
loop_
_entity_poly.entity_id
_entity_poly.type
_entity_poly.pdbx_seq_one_letter_code
_entity_poly.pdbx_strand_id
1 'polypeptide(L)'
;MSRRFTFSSLRNDSDGSNEANIFIHGYSAGHNVEDRQTLLASIPESIRNHTNIFAFWPSSHFSRFNRTSKTLLHASSRVSLPVGAAVAAVDRGSHSWKIRSRAEEMGESLLDQLNEYLRDHHLGIDTVNLIGHSLGGRLVISSLKDFAP
;
A
#
# COMPACT_ATOMS: atom_id res chain seq x y z
N MET A 1 6.09 -0.24 -18.97
CA MET A 1 5.52 -1.10 -17.90
C MET A 1 4.10 -0.61 -17.58
N SER A 2 3.21 -1.45 -17.05
CA SER A 2 1.89 -0.97 -16.60
C SER A 2 2.03 -0.18 -15.30
N ARG A 3 1.42 1.01 -15.22
CA ARG A 3 1.50 1.88 -14.03
C ARG A 3 0.76 1.24 -12.87
N ARG A 4 1.49 0.84 -11.84
CA ARG A 4 1.00 0.11 -10.66
C ARG A 4 0.79 1.05 -9.47
N PHE A 5 1.46 2.20 -9.47
CA PHE A 5 1.34 3.25 -8.45
C PHE A 5 0.81 4.57 -8.99
N THR A 6 -0.02 5.23 -8.19
CA THR A 6 -0.35 6.66 -8.33
C THR A 6 0.41 7.42 -7.26
N PHE A 7 1.41 8.19 -7.67
CA PHE A 7 2.15 9.07 -6.77
C PHE A 7 1.46 10.42 -6.66
N SER A 8 1.49 11.02 -5.48
CA SER A 8 0.97 12.37 -5.23
C SER A 8 1.88 13.10 -4.26
N SER A 9 2.50 14.18 -4.74
CA SER A 9 3.35 15.03 -3.93
C SER A 9 2.50 16.06 -3.18
N LEU A 10 2.80 16.28 -1.91
CA LEU A 10 2.31 17.46 -1.21
C LEU A 10 2.99 18.69 -1.82
N ARG A 11 2.23 19.74 -2.12
CA ARG A 11 2.82 21.02 -2.54
C ARG A 11 3.72 21.51 -1.41
N ASN A 12 4.96 21.79 -1.75
CA ASN A 12 5.91 22.37 -0.83
C ASN A 12 6.54 23.59 -1.48
N ASP A 13 6.71 24.65 -0.70
CA ASP A 13 7.35 25.89 -1.15
C ASP A 13 8.86 25.88 -0.87
N SER A 14 9.40 24.79 -0.33
CA SER A 14 10.83 24.64 0.00
C SER A 14 11.64 24.11 -1.18
N ASP A 15 12.29 25.06 -1.86
CA ASP A 15 13.08 24.87 -3.09
C ASP A 15 14.49 24.28 -2.84
N GLY A 16 14.67 23.38 -1.86
CA GLY A 16 16.05 23.02 -1.45
C GLY A 16 16.28 21.77 -0.60
N SER A 17 15.32 20.86 -0.46
CA SER A 17 15.60 19.57 0.19
C SER A 17 15.89 18.49 -0.84
N ASN A 18 17.06 17.85 -0.74
CA ASN A 18 17.43 16.67 -1.53
C ASN A 18 16.82 15.37 -0.97
N GLU A 19 15.97 15.46 0.04
CA GLU A 19 15.37 14.31 0.71
C GLU A 19 13.88 14.18 0.35
N ALA A 20 13.46 12.96 0.01
CA ALA A 20 12.07 12.61 -0.25
C ALA A 20 11.54 11.57 0.76
N ASN A 21 10.43 11.89 1.41
CA ASN A 21 9.68 10.99 2.27
C ASN A 21 8.54 10.35 1.48
N ILE A 22 8.58 9.04 1.31
CA ILE A 22 7.62 8.27 0.51
C ILE A 22 6.70 7.49 1.44
N PHE A 23 5.45 7.94 1.55
CA PHE A 23 4.43 7.32 2.37
C PHE A 23 3.70 6.24 1.58
N ILE A 24 3.82 4.99 2.02
CA ILE A 24 3.21 3.82 1.38
C ILE A 24 2.14 3.28 2.31
N HIS A 25 0.89 3.47 1.89
CA HIS A 25 -0.26 3.09 2.72
C HIS A 25 -0.48 1.57 2.74
N GLY A 26 -1.13 1.10 3.81
CA GLY A 26 -1.52 -0.29 3.99
C GLY A 26 -2.85 -0.66 3.35
N TYR A 27 -3.33 -1.86 3.68
CA TYR A 27 -4.64 -2.35 3.26
C TYR A 27 -5.74 -1.40 3.75
N SER A 28 -6.66 -1.05 2.86
CA SER A 28 -7.82 -0.17 3.12
C SER A 28 -7.52 1.32 3.43
N ALA A 29 -6.28 1.75 3.58
CA ALA A 29 -5.94 3.17 3.71
C ALA A 29 -5.81 3.84 2.33
N GLY A 30 -6.10 5.14 2.21
CA GLY A 30 -5.90 5.90 0.96
C GLY A 30 -6.77 5.45 -0.22
N HIS A 31 -7.91 4.79 0.08
CA HIS A 31 -8.68 4.07 -0.93
C HIS A 31 -9.61 4.97 -1.73
N ASN A 32 -10.08 6.05 -1.10
CA ASN A 32 -10.95 7.06 -1.67
C ASN A 32 -10.23 8.42 -1.64
N VAL A 33 -10.78 9.43 -2.32
CA VAL A 33 -10.16 10.76 -2.39
C VAL A 33 -10.04 11.42 -1.01
N GLU A 34 -11.03 11.25 -0.14
CA GLU A 34 -11.06 11.80 1.22
C GLU A 34 -9.97 11.21 2.13
N ASP A 35 -9.76 9.89 2.10
CA ASP A 35 -8.64 9.24 2.81
C ASP A 35 -7.31 9.79 2.34
N ARG A 36 -7.13 9.95 1.02
CA ARG A 36 -5.89 10.45 0.44
C ARG A 36 -5.62 11.88 0.89
N GLN A 37 -6.65 12.73 0.87
CA GLN A 37 -6.57 14.11 1.37
C GLN A 37 -6.28 14.15 2.87
N THR A 38 -6.93 13.31 3.66
CA THR A 38 -6.70 13.20 5.11
C THR A 38 -5.27 12.78 5.41
N LEU A 39 -4.75 11.78 4.70
CA LEU A 39 -3.38 11.32 4.85
C LEU A 39 -2.37 12.41 4.47
N LEU A 40 -2.59 13.11 3.34
CA LEU A 40 -1.78 14.25 2.91
C LEU A 40 -1.76 15.37 3.96
N ALA A 41 -2.91 15.68 4.56
CA ALA A 41 -3.05 16.71 5.58
C ALA A 41 -2.40 16.33 6.93
N SER A 42 -2.22 15.04 7.19
CA SER A 42 -1.72 14.52 8.47
C SER A 42 -0.19 14.51 8.60
N ILE A 43 0.55 14.93 7.57
CA ILE A 43 2.01 15.01 7.63
C ILE A 43 2.43 16.05 8.69
N PRO A 44 3.24 15.66 9.70
CA PRO A 44 3.72 16.57 10.73
C PRO A 44 4.51 17.74 10.15
N GLU A 45 4.39 18.92 10.76
CA GLU A 45 5.12 20.13 10.34
C GLU A 45 6.63 19.91 10.31
N SER A 46 7.17 19.12 11.25
CA SER A 46 8.60 18.85 11.38
C SER A 46 9.26 18.19 10.17
N ILE A 47 8.48 17.52 9.31
CA ILE A 47 8.99 16.91 8.07
C ILE A 47 8.33 17.50 6.82
N ARG A 48 7.45 18.49 6.99
CA ARG A 48 6.66 19.08 5.90
C ARG A 48 7.51 19.85 4.92
N ASN A 49 8.66 20.37 5.35
CA ASN A 49 9.65 21.09 4.53
C ASN A 49 10.48 20.19 3.59
N HIS A 50 10.34 18.87 3.67
CA HIS A 50 10.94 17.92 2.72
C HIS A 50 9.98 17.58 1.57
N THR A 51 10.48 16.92 0.52
CA THR A 51 9.62 16.40 -0.54
C THR A 51 8.79 15.25 0.00
N ASN A 52 7.49 15.45 0.22
CA ASN A 52 6.61 14.43 0.77
C ASN A 52 5.70 13.86 -0.32
N ILE A 53 5.81 12.55 -0.58
CA ILE A 53 5.12 11.87 -1.67
C ILE A 53 4.32 10.70 -1.10
N PHE A 54 3.03 10.62 -1.44
CA PHE A 54 2.24 9.42 -1.19
C PHE A 54 2.28 8.49 -2.39
N ALA A 55 2.57 7.22 -2.14
CA ALA A 55 2.53 6.14 -3.11
C ALA A 55 1.22 5.36 -2.94
N PHE A 56 0.20 5.71 -3.72
CA PHE A 56 -1.07 5.00 -3.72
C PHE A 56 -1.01 3.80 -4.64
N TRP A 57 -1.47 2.66 -4.14
CA TRP A 57 -1.51 1.42 -4.90
C TRP A 57 -2.88 0.76 -4.75
N PRO A 58 -3.30 -0.09 -5.70
CA PRO A 58 -4.62 -0.71 -5.68
C PRO A 58 -4.71 -1.80 -4.62
N SER A 59 -4.59 -1.44 -3.35
CA SER A 59 -4.72 -2.31 -2.17
C SER A 59 -6.16 -2.81 -1.95
N SER A 60 -7.06 -2.52 -2.91
CA SER A 60 -8.52 -2.53 -2.78
C SER A 60 -9.12 -3.78 -2.14
N HIS A 61 -10.23 -3.48 -1.46
CA HIS A 61 -11.16 -4.33 -0.74
C HIS A 61 -11.50 -5.62 -1.51
N PHE A 62 -11.15 -6.78 -0.97
CA PHE A 62 -11.66 -8.09 -1.41
C PHE A 62 -13.16 -8.25 -1.05
N SER A 63 -13.93 -7.16 -0.91
CA SER A 63 -15.35 -7.16 -0.54
C SER A 63 -16.24 -7.87 -1.56
N ARG A 64 -15.80 -7.99 -2.83
CA ARG A 64 -16.46 -8.89 -3.80
C ARG A 64 -16.44 -10.35 -3.35
N PHE A 65 -15.43 -10.77 -2.57
CA PHE A 65 -15.36 -12.10 -1.97
C PHE A 65 -16.06 -12.19 -0.62
N ASN A 66 -16.27 -11.08 0.10
CA ASN A 66 -17.16 -11.08 1.27
C ASN A 66 -18.60 -11.48 0.89
N ARG A 67 -19.02 -11.24 -0.36
CA ARG A 67 -20.26 -11.84 -0.89
C ARG A 67 -20.16 -13.37 -0.94
N THR A 68 -19.05 -13.93 -1.42
CA THR A 68 -18.76 -15.37 -1.44
C THR A 68 -18.65 -15.97 -0.03
N SER A 69 -17.98 -15.30 0.91
CA SER A 69 -17.90 -15.70 2.32
C SER A 69 -19.27 -15.61 3.01
N LYS A 70 -20.12 -14.63 2.67
CA LYS A 70 -21.54 -14.59 3.10
C LYS A 70 -22.35 -15.75 2.51
N THR A 71 -22.14 -16.11 1.25
CA THR A 71 -22.77 -17.30 0.63
C THR A 71 -22.30 -18.60 1.30
N LEU A 72 -21.01 -18.70 1.64
CA LEU A 72 -20.43 -19.82 2.38
C LEU A 72 -20.95 -19.90 3.83
N LEU A 73 -21.12 -18.75 4.51
CA LEU A 73 -21.74 -18.69 5.84
C LEU A 73 -23.23 -19.06 5.81
N HIS A 74 -23.95 -18.65 4.75
CA HIS A 74 -25.33 -19.10 4.51
C HIS A 74 -25.40 -20.59 4.19
N ALA A 75 -24.45 -21.14 3.41
CA ALA A 75 -24.35 -22.57 3.17
C ALA A 75 -23.95 -23.33 4.44
N SER A 76 -23.14 -22.73 5.31
CA SER A 76 -22.70 -23.35 6.55
C SER A 76 -23.76 -23.40 7.64
N SER A 77 -24.85 -22.62 7.52
CA SER A 77 -26.02 -22.77 8.39
C SER A 77 -26.69 -24.16 8.30
N ARG A 78 -26.29 -24.98 7.31
CA ARG A 78 -26.74 -26.36 7.08
C ARG A 78 -25.70 -27.43 7.48
N VAL A 79 -24.53 -27.05 7.98
CA VAL A 79 -23.49 -27.98 8.48
C VAL A 79 -23.20 -27.72 9.96
N SER A 80 -22.65 -28.71 10.65
CA SER A 80 -22.36 -28.62 12.08
C SER A 80 -21.38 -27.48 12.39
N LEU A 81 -21.59 -26.81 13.53
CA LEU A 81 -20.75 -25.71 14.05
C LEU A 81 -19.23 -25.93 13.90
N PRO A 82 -18.65 -27.11 14.25
CA PRO A 82 -17.20 -27.33 14.11
C PRO A 82 -16.72 -27.31 12.65
N VAL A 83 -17.54 -27.79 11.69
CA VAL A 83 -17.21 -27.76 10.26
C VAL A 83 -17.25 -26.32 9.74
N GLY A 84 -18.26 -25.55 10.16
CA GLY A 84 -18.35 -24.12 9.81
C GLY A 84 -17.16 -23.30 10.32
N ALA A 85 -16.70 -23.56 11.55
CA ALA A 85 -15.53 -22.91 12.13
C ALA A 85 -14.23 -23.24 11.37
N ALA A 86 -14.02 -24.50 11.01
CA ALA A 86 -12.84 -24.93 10.24
C ALA A 86 -12.79 -24.26 8.85
N VAL A 87 -13.91 -24.22 8.13
CA VAL A 87 -14.00 -23.55 6.82
C VAL A 87 -13.72 -22.05 6.94
N ALA A 88 -14.28 -21.39 7.96
CA ALA A 88 -14.03 -19.96 8.19
C ALA A 88 -12.55 -19.67 8.50
N ALA A 89 -11.88 -20.54 9.27
CA ALA A 89 -10.46 -20.40 9.57
C ALA A 89 -9.58 -20.60 8.32
N VAL A 90 -9.90 -21.57 7.47
CA VAL A 90 -9.22 -21.80 6.19
C VAL A 90 -9.41 -20.62 5.23
N ASP A 91 -10.64 -20.10 5.12
CA ASP A 91 -10.94 -18.92 4.27
C ASP A 91 -10.12 -17.71 4.75
N ARG A 92 -10.13 -17.42 6.06
CA ARG A 92 -9.34 -16.35 6.69
C ARG A 92 -7.83 -16.52 6.47
N GLY A 93 -7.32 -17.74 6.60
CA GLY A 93 -5.93 -18.07 6.31
C GLY A 93 -5.61 -17.74 4.85
N SER A 94 -6.31 -18.36 3.90
CA SER A 94 -6.08 -18.17 2.46
C SER A 94 -6.17 -16.70 2.02
N HIS A 95 -7.07 -15.93 2.64
CA HIS A 95 -7.25 -14.50 2.40
C HIS A 95 -6.01 -13.68 2.80
N SER A 96 -5.46 -13.94 3.98
CA SER A 96 -4.28 -13.22 4.50
C SER A 96 -3.05 -13.49 3.63
N TRP A 97 -2.89 -14.73 3.16
CA TRP A 97 -1.80 -15.12 2.27
C TRP A 97 -1.89 -14.46 0.90
N LYS A 98 -3.08 -14.41 0.29
CA LYS A 98 -3.29 -13.76 -1.02
C LYS A 98 -2.98 -12.26 -0.98
N ILE A 99 -3.44 -11.57 0.07
CA ILE A 99 -3.18 -10.13 0.25
C ILE A 99 -1.67 -9.87 0.43
N ARG A 100 -0.99 -10.73 1.20
CA ARG A 100 0.45 -10.65 1.39
C ARG A 100 1.22 -10.86 0.09
N SER A 101 0.91 -11.92 -0.66
CA SER A 101 1.58 -12.22 -1.93
C SER A 101 1.39 -11.09 -2.95
N ARG A 102 0.20 -10.48 -3.02
CA ARG A 102 -0.04 -9.32 -3.86
C ARG A 102 0.80 -8.11 -3.45
N ALA A 103 0.96 -7.87 -2.16
CA ALA A 103 1.85 -6.81 -1.68
C ALA A 103 3.32 -7.09 -2.02
N GLU A 104 3.73 -8.36 -1.99
CA GLU A 104 5.08 -8.76 -2.42
C GLU A 104 5.31 -8.45 -3.91
N GLU A 105 4.39 -8.89 -4.79
CA GLU A 105 4.44 -8.62 -6.24
C GLU A 105 4.39 -7.12 -6.59
N MET A 106 3.61 -6.35 -5.83
CA MET A 106 3.54 -4.89 -6.03
C MET A 106 4.86 -4.22 -5.61
N GLY A 107 5.49 -4.71 -4.54
CA GLY A 107 6.76 -4.19 -4.04
C GLY A 107 7.90 -4.34 -5.03
N GLU A 108 7.92 -5.41 -5.84
CA GLU A 108 8.92 -5.61 -6.92
C GLU A 108 8.96 -4.45 -7.91
N SER A 109 7.83 -3.75 -8.12
CA SER A 109 7.74 -2.61 -9.04
C SER A 109 7.87 -1.22 -8.39
N LEU A 110 7.98 -1.16 -7.06
CA LEU A 110 7.90 0.10 -6.31
C LEU A 110 9.08 1.03 -6.63
N LEU A 111 10.32 0.53 -6.54
CA LEU A 111 11.51 1.36 -6.69
C LEU A 111 11.69 1.85 -8.13
N ASP A 112 11.40 1.01 -9.12
CA ASP A 112 11.48 1.38 -10.53
C ASP A 112 10.50 2.52 -10.87
N GLN A 113 9.22 2.37 -10.49
CA GLN A 113 8.21 3.40 -10.76
C GLN A 113 8.41 4.66 -9.93
N LEU A 114 8.96 4.54 -8.71
CA LEU A 114 9.32 5.70 -7.89
C LEU A 114 10.50 6.46 -8.51
N ASN A 115 11.55 5.77 -8.96
CA ASN A 115 12.71 6.39 -9.60
C ASN A 115 12.30 7.11 -10.90
N GLU A 116 11.42 6.51 -11.72
CA GLU A 116 10.83 7.18 -12.88
C GLU A 116 10.08 8.46 -12.47
N TYR A 117 9.20 8.36 -11.46
CA TYR A 117 8.44 9.51 -10.97
C TYR A 117 9.34 10.65 -10.43
N LEU A 118 10.38 10.33 -9.66
CA LEU A 118 11.33 11.30 -9.11
C LEU A 118 12.12 11.99 -10.23
N ARG A 119 12.60 11.25 -11.23
CA ARG A 119 13.31 11.82 -12.37
C ARG A 119 12.46 12.80 -13.16
N ASP A 120 11.17 12.50 -13.30
CA ASP A 120 10.25 13.33 -14.09
C ASP A 120 9.76 14.58 -13.35
N HIS A 121 9.73 14.56 -12.00
CA HIS A 121 9.05 15.61 -11.22
C HIS A 121 9.89 16.27 -10.12
N HIS A 122 10.95 15.61 -9.64
CA HIS A 122 11.71 16.02 -8.44
C HIS A 122 13.21 15.84 -8.68
N LEU A 123 13.78 16.69 -9.52
CA LEU A 123 15.23 16.71 -9.78
C LEU A 123 16.00 17.08 -8.51
N GLY A 124 17.10 16.38 -8.23
CA GLY A 124 17.98 16.68 -7.09
C GLY A 124 17.70 15.87 -5.82
N ILE A 125 16.69 15.00 -5.80
CA ILE A 125 16.51 14.03 -4.72
C ILE A 125 17.64 12.99 -4.76
N ASP A 126 18.45 12.93 -3.71
CA ASP A 126 19.52 11.94 -3.53
C ASP A 126 19.23 10.97 -2.36
N THR A 127 18.30 11.34 -1.49
CA THR A 127 17.95 10.59 -0.28
C THR A 127 16.47 10.27 -0.28
N VAL A 128 16.14 8.99 -0.13
CA VAL A 128 14.75 8.50 -0.16
C VAL A 128 14.43 7.73 1.12
N ASN A 129 13.46 8.22 1.88
CA ASN A 129 12.93 7.57 3.07
C ASN A 129 11.63 6.83 2.73
N LEU A 130 11.58 5.52 2.93
CA LEU A 130 10.38 4.70 2.68
C LEU A 130 9.60 4.47 3.98
N ILE A 131 8.39 5.00 4.06
CA ILE A 131 7.53 4.95 5.25
C ILE A 131 6.32 4.07 4.95
N GLY A 132 6.41 2.80 5.30
CA GLY A 132 5.35 1.81 5.06
C GLY A 132 4.55 1.47 6.32
N HIS A 133 3.23 1.63 6.29
CA HIS A 133 2.34 1.18 7.38
C HIS A 133 1.61 -0.13 7.01
N SER A 134 1.54 -1.07 7.94
CA SER A 134 0.85 -2.37 7.75
C SER A 134 1.34 -3.05 6.45
N LEU A 135 0.43 -3.34 5.51
CA LEU A 135 0.78 -3.94 4.22
C LEU A 135 1.74 -3.07 3.38
N GLY A 136 1.73 -1.74 3.55
CA GLY A 136 2.70 -0.86 2.92
C GLY A 136 4.14 -1.15 3.37
N GLY A 137 4.34 -1.56 4.63
CA GLY A 137 5.63 -2.05 5.10
C GLY A 137 6.06 -3.35 4.40
N ARG A 138 5.11 -4.25 4.12
CA ARG A 138 5.39 -5.47 3.33
C ARG A 138 5.84 -5.14 1.90
N LEU A 139 5.26 -4.12 1.26
CA LEU A 139 5.73 -3.62 -0.04
C LEU A 139 7.19 -3.15 0.06
N VAL A 140 7.51 -2.32 1.05
CA VAL A 140 8.89 -1.81 1.26
C VAL A 140 9.87 -2.97 1.39
N ILE A 141 9.62 -3.93 2.29
CA ILE A 141 10.53 -5.07 2.47
C ILE A 141 10.63 -5.91 1.19
N SER A 142 9.56 -6.04 0.39
CA SER A 142 9.65 -6.77 -0.88
C SER A 142 10.54 -6.02 -1.88
N SER A 143 10.32 -4.72 -2.02
CA SER A 143 11.07 -3.87 -2.94
C SER A 143 12.57 -3.85 -2.66
N LEU A 144 12.96 -3.99 -1.39
CA LEU A 144 14.35 -3.99 -0.95
C LEU A 144 15.06 -5.35 -1.12
N LYS A 145 14.32 -6.44 -1.33
CA LYS A 145 14.95 -7.77 -1.53
C LYS A 145 15.69 -7.87 -2.85
N ASP A 146 15.15 -7.20 -3.87
CA ASP A 146 15.75 -7.17 -5.21
C ASP A 146 16.67 -5.97 -5.39
N PHE A 147 16.67 -5.05 -4.42
CA PHE A 147 17.60 -3.94 -4.32
C PHE A 147 18.94 -4.43 -3.76
N ALA A 148 19.78 -4.97 -4.63
CA ALA A 148 21.19 -5.20 -4.29
C ALA A 148 21.91 -3.84 -4.15
N PRO A 149 22.61 -3.56 -3.04
CA PRO A 149 23.47 -2.38 -2.94
C PRO A 149 24.68 -2.45 -3.88
#